data_AF-A0A497CTN5-F1
#
_entry.id   AF-A0A497CTN5-F1
#
_cell.length_a   1.000
_cell.length_b   1.000
_cell.length_c   1.000
_cell.angle_alpha   90.00
_cell.angle_beta   90.00
_cell.angle_gamma   90.00
#
_symmetry.space_group_name_H-M   'P 1'
#
loop_
_entity.id
_entity.type
_entity.pdbx_description
1 polymer ?
#
loop_
_entity_poly.entity_id
_entity_poly.type
_entity_poly.pdbx_seq_one_letter_code
_entity_poly.pdbx_strand_id
1 'polypeptide(L)'
;IFILPSDPDKEGAANEAVYFEIAEKILATVKIPVSLKISYYFSGLARMITKLSWTGIKGIVLFNRFFSPDFDIENMEVKSSFVFSSPADLSISLRWVAMMSTHVKCDLAASTGVHDGSALIKQLLAGAKAVQIASVLYKKGFKEIGSMLEVLEEWMERKNFTALEQFSGKMSLDEAQNPAAFERVQFMKHFSGIE
;
A
#
# COMPACT_ATOMS: atom_id res chain seq x y z
N ILE A 1 -1.20 -12.74 0.62
CA ILE A 1 -2.13 -13.46 1.50
C ILE A 1 -3.38 -12.62 1.66
N PHE A 2 -4.56 -13.23 1.47
CA PHE A 2 -5.82 -12.59 1.80
C PHE A 2 -6.88 -13.62 2.14
N ILE A 3 -7.53 -13.36 3.26
CA ILE A 3 -8.72 -14.05 3.71
C ILE A 3 -9.81 -12.98 3.70
N LEU A 4 -10.82 -13.15 2.84
CA LEU A 4 -12.00 -12.29 2.82
C LEU A 4 -12.78 -12.56 4.12
N PRO A 5 -12.96 -11.57 5.01
CA PRO A 5 -13.71 -11.76 6.25
C PRO A 5 -15.23 -11.70 5.98
N SER A 6 -15.73 -12.63 5.16
CA SER A 6 -17.13 -12.67 4.72
C SER A 6 -18.02 -13.62 5.52
N ASP A 7 -17.43 -14.48 6.34
CA ASP A 7 -18.17 -15.42 7.19
C ASP A 7 -18.59 -14.72 8.49
N PRO A 8 -19.90 -14.51 8.74
CA PRO A 8 -20.40 -13.80 9.92
C PRO A 8 -20.19 -14.57 11.23
N ASP A 9 -20.03 -15.90 11.16
CA ASP A 9 -19.85 -16.74 12.34
C ASP A 9 -18.36 -16.87 12.73
N LYS A 10 -17.46 -16.35 11.90
CA LYS A 10 -16.02 -16.41 12.12
C LYS A 10 -15.48 -15.13 12.76
N GLU A 11 -14.87 -15.28 13.93
CA GLU A 11 -14.20 -14.17 14.61
C GLU A 11 -13.04 -13.59 13.80
N GLY A 12 -12.84 -12.27 13.90
CA GLY A 12 -11.71 -11.57 13.27
C GLY A 12 -10.35 -12.16 13.66
N ALA A 13 -10.18 -12.54 14.92
CA ALA A 13 -8.95 -13.17 15.42
C ALA A 13 -8.63 -14.49 14.69
N ALA A 14 -9.64 -15.28 14.34
CA ALA A 14 -9.46 -16.51 13.58
C ALA A 14 -9.04 -16.23 12.12
N ASN A 15 -9.50 -15.12 11.53
CA ASN A 15 -9.00 -14.68 10.21
C ASN A 15 -7.55 -14.17 10.29
N GLU A 16 -7.21 -13.43 11.35
CA GLU A 16 -5.84 -12.94 11.58
C GLU A 16 -4.83 -14.08 11.79
N ALA A 17 -5.19 -15.10 12.59
CA ALA A 17 -4.34 -16.24 12.90
C ALA A 17 -3.78 -16.94 11.64
N VAL A 18 -4.60 -17.08 10.59
CA VAL A 18 -4.20 -17.70 9.32
C VAL A 18 -3.00 -17.01 8.68
N TYR A 19 -2.87 -15.68 8.79
CA TYR A 19 -1.73 -14.96 8.23
C TYR A 19 -0.43 -15.31 8.95
N PHE A 20 -0.48 -15.44 10.29
CA PHE A 20 0.67 -15.81 11.10
C PHE A 20 1.08 -17.26 10.86
N GLU A 21 0.13 -18.19 10.84
CA GLU A 21 0.41 -19.60 10.54
C GLU A 21 1.08 -19.80 9.17
N ILE A 22 0.60 -19.08 8.14
CA ILE A 22 1.22 -19.12 6.82
C ILE A 22 2.63 -18.55 6.87
N ALA A 23 2.83 -17.40 7.52
CA ALA A 23 4.14 -16.77 7.64
C ALA A 23 5.15 -17.70 8.34
N GLU A 24 4.77 -18.28 9.47
CA GLU A 24 5.60 -19.20 10.25
C GLU A 24 5.97 -20.46 9.45
N LYS A 25 4.99 -21.10 8.80
CA LYS A 25 5.24 -22.30 7.98
C LYS A 25 6.19 -22.00 6.82
N ILE A 26 6.01 -20.88 6.13
CA ILE A 26 6.90 -20.48 5.02
C ILE A 26 8.31 -20.19 5.56
N LEU A 27 8.43 -19.37 6.61
CA LEU A 27 9.73 -18.99 7.19
C LEU A 27 10.51 -20.20 7.74
N ALA A 28 9.81 -21.22 8.26
CA ALA A 28 10.44 -22.46 8.69
C ALA A 28 10.96 -23.30 7.50
N THR A 29 10.38 -23.13 6.31
CA THR A 29 10.67 -23.95 5.13
C THR A 29 11.78 -23.33 4.27
N VAL A 30 11.79 -22.01 4.10
CA VAL A 30 12.69 -21.34 3.16
C VAL A 30 13.76 -20.51 3.88
N LYS A 31 14.96 -20.45 3.29
CA LYS A 31 16.08 -19.64 3.82
C LYS A 31 16.19 -18.26 3.18
N ILE A 32 15.45 -18.00 2.10
CA ILE A 32 15.45 -16.71 1.41
C ILE A 32 14.55 -15.70 2.13
N PRO A 33 14.82 -14.38 2.02
CA PRO A 33 13.92 -13.35 2.53
C PRO A 33 12.49 -13.50 2.02
N VAL A 34 11.51 -13.46 2.93
CA VAL A 34 10.09 -13.56 2.61
C VAL A 34 9.41 -12.21 2.81
N SER A 35 8.55 -11.83 1.87
CA SER A 35 7.65 -10.69 2.04
C SER A 35 6.18 -11.11 1.93
N LEU A 36 5.30 -10.43 2.66
CA LEU A 36 3.86 -10.70 2.64
C LEU A 36 3.12 -9.55 1.97
N LYS A 37 2.36 -9.85 0.92
CA LYS A 37 1.42 -8.89 0.31
C LYS A 37 0.04 -9.05 0.93
N ILE A 38 -0.46 -8.03 1.62
CA ILE A 38 -1.69 -8.11 2.44
C ILE A 38 -2.81 -7.21 1.91
N SER A 39 -4.03 -7.39 2.43
CA SER A 39 -5.18 -6.50 2.21
C SER A 39 -5.35 -5.50 3.36
N TYR A 40 -6.32 -4.59 3.25
CA TYR A 40 -6.64 -3.60 4.28
C TYR A 40 -7.95 -3.91 5.04
N TYR A 41 -8.47 -5.14 4.98
CA TYR A 41 -9.79 -5.52 5.54
C TYR A 41 -9.80 -5.79 7.06
N PHE A 42 -8.85 -5.25 7.81
CA PHE A 42 -8.73 -5.47 9.25
C PHE A 42 -9.25 -4.25 10.02
N SER A 43 -10.07 -4.47 11.04
CA SER A 43 -10.49 -3.41 11.97
C SER A 43 -9.27 -2.82 12.71
N GLY A 44 -8.33 -3.67 13.10
CA GLY A 44 -7.05 -3.31 13.70
C GLY A 44 -5.87 -3.34 12.73
N LEU A 45 -5.98 -2.74 11.54
CA LEU A 45 -4.97 -2.86 10.48
C LEU A 45 -3.56 -2.43 10.92
N ALA A 46 -3.40 -1.31 11.65
CA ALA A 46 -2.11 -0.89 12.19
C ALA A 46 -1.48 -2.01 13.05
N ARG A 47 -2.25 -2.56 13.99
CA ARG A 47 -1.83 -3.66 14.86
C ARG A 47 -1.48 -4.92 14.07
N MET A 48 -2.23 -5.24 13.02
CA MET A 48 -1.96 -6.39 12.16
C MET A 48 -0.62 -6.23 11.44
N ILE A 49 -0.38 -5.07 10.81
CA ILE A 49 0.88 -4.75 10.13
C ILE A 49 2.05 -4.83 11.13
N THR A 50 1.91 -4.22 12.31
CA THR A 50 2.93 -4.25 13.36
C THR A 50 3.28 -5.67 13.77
N LYS A 51 2.28 -6.49 14.12
CA LYS A 51 2.50 -7.88 14.55
C LYS A 51 3.12 -8.73 13.45
N LEU A 52 2.67 -8.60 12.20
CA LEU A 52 3.26 -9.31 11.07
C LEU A 52 4.74 -8.97 10.90
N SER A 53 5.13 -7.71 11.09
CA SER A 53 6.54 -7.29 11.01
C SER A 53 7.45 -7.96 12.06
N TRP A 54 6.88 -8.52 13.14
CA TRP A 54 7.62 -9.20 14.20
C TRP A 54 7.82 -10.70 13.94
N THR A 55 7.21 -11.27 12.90
CA THR A 55 7.27 -12.71 12.59
C THR A 55 8.62 -13.15 12.01
N GLY A 56 9.48 -12.21 11.60
CA GLY A 56 10.76 -12.49 10.92
C GLY A 56 10.74 -12.31 9.41
N ILE A 57 9.57 -12.02 8.82
CA ILE A 57 9.47 -11.57 7.43
C ILE A 57 10.34 -10.33 7.18
N LYS A 58 10.84 -10.18 5.96
CA LYS A 58 11.71 -9.07 5.56
C LYS A 58 10.98 -7.92 4.91
N GLY A 59 9.72 -8.10 4.52
CA GLY A 59 8.88 -6.97 4.16
C GLY A 59 7.39 -7.25 4.08
N ILE A 60 6.61 -6.18 4.02
CA ILE A 60 5.16 -6.20 3.82
C ILE A 60 4.81 -5.31 2.63
N VAL A 61 4.00 -5.83 1.71
CA VAL A 61 3.53 -5.09 0.54
C VAL A 61 2.10 -4.59 0.77
N LEU A 62 1.89 -3.28 0.71
CA LEU A 62 0.63 -2.58 0.96
C LEU A 62 0.11 -1.91 -0.33
N PHE A 63 -1.04 -2.28 -0.91
CA PHE A 63 -1.89 -3.43 -0.61
C PHE A 63 -2.12 -4.25 -1.87
N ASN A 64 -2.55 -5.49 -1.69
CA ASN A 64 -3.07 -6.27 -2.79
C ASN A 64 -4.42 -5.73 -3.27
N ARG A 65 -4.72 -5.91 -4.56
CA ARG A 65 -6.04 -5.66 -5.15
C ARG A 65 -6.64 -7.01 -5.52
N PHE A 66 -7.84 -7.30 -5.02
CA PHE A 66 -8.55 -8.54 -5.29
C PHE A 66 -9.65 -8.32 -6.30
N PHE A 67 -10.15 -9.42 -6.85
CA PHE A 67 -11.40 -9.43 -7.59
C PHE A 67 -12.52 -8.84 -6.71
N SER A 68 -13.24 -7.87 -7.26
CA SER A 68 -14.50 -7.39 -6.69
C SER A 68 -15.62 -7.73 -7.67
N PRO A 69 -16.78 -8.20 -7.18
CA PRO A 69 -17.92 -8.47 -8.03
C PRO A 69 -18.50 -7.18 -8.60
N ASP A 70 -19.09 -7.29 -9.78
CA ASP A 70 -19.97 -6.31 -10.40
C ASP A 70 -21.19 -7.07 -10.97
N PHE A 71 -22.23 -6.35 -11.38
CA PHE A 71 -23.44 -6.95 -11.93
C PHE A 71 -23.64 -6.52 -13.38
N ASP A 72 -23.98 -7.47 -14.24
CA ASP A 72 -24.66 -7.19 -15.50
C ASP A 72 -26.15 -7.01 -15.19
N ILE A 73 -26.64 -5.78 -15.29
CA ILE A 73 -28.03 -5.44 -14.93
C ILE A 73 -29.04 -5.91 -15.97
N GLU A 74 -28.61 -6.17 -17.21
CA GLU A 74 -29.50 -6.63 -18.29
C GLU A 74 -29.64 -8.16 -18.22
N ASN A 75 -28.52 -8.86 -17.99
CA ASN A 75 -28.50 -10.32 -17.94
C ASN A 75 -28.67 -10.90 -16.53
N MET A 76 -28.63 -10.06 -15.48
CA MET A 76 -28.72 -10.46 -14.08
C MET A 76 -27.59 -11.42 -13.64
N GLU A 77 -26.38 -11.21 -14.18
CA GLU A 77 -25.21 -12.06 -13.92
C GLU A 77 -24.14 -11.34 -13.10
N VAL A 78 -23.43 -12.10 -12.26
CA VAL A 78 -22.23 -11.60 -11.57
C VAL A 78 -21.07 -11.59 -12.56
N LYS A 79 -20.45 -10.43 -12.74
CA LYS A 79 -19.25 -10.26 -13.55
C LYS A 79 -18.08 -9.72 -12.72
N SER A 80 -16.90 -9.67 -13.33
CA SER A 80 -15.77 -8.97 -12.74
C SER A 80 -15.96 -7.46 -12.83
N SER A 81 -15.69 -6.76 -11.74
CA SER A 81 -15.45 -5.31 -11.78
C SER A 81 -14.11 -4.98 -12.50
N PHE A 82 -13.66 -3.73 -12.36
CA PHE A 82 -12.44 -3.20 -12.95
C PHE A 82 -11.17 -3.98 -12.53
N VAL A 83 -10.56 -4.64 -13.52
CA VAL A 83 -9.31 -5.41 -13.38
C VAL A 83 -8.11 -4.51 -13.03
N PHE A 84 -8.06 -3.29 -13.59
CA PHE A 84 -6.96 -2.36 -13.37
C PHE A 84 -7.25 -1.41 -12.20
N SER A 85 -6.20 -1.10 -11.43
CA SER A 85 -6.24 0.03 -10.51
C SER A 85 -6.34 1.37 -11.24
N SER A 86 -6.80 2.39 -10.53
CA SER A 86 -6.82 3.79 -10.95
C SER A 86 -5.83 4.62 -10.12
N PRO A 87 -5.41 5.81 -10.59
CA PRO A 87 -4.59 6.72 -9.78
C PRO A 87 -5.22 7.10 -8.43
N ALA A 88 -6.55 7.12 -8.32
CA ALA A 88 -7.26 7.44 -7.08
C ALA A 88 -7.02 6.40 -5.98
N ASP A 89 -6.73 5.14 -6.36
CA ASP A 89 -6.45 4.04 -5.42
C ASP A 89 -5.15 4.27 -4.62
N LEU A 90 -4.28 5.20 -5.05
CA LEU A 90 -3.01 5.51 -4.39
C LEU A 90 -3.20 5.98 -2.95
N SER A 91 -4.29 6.71 -2.69
CA SER A 91 -4.55 7.38 -1.42
C SER A 91 -4.52 6.43 -0.22
N ILE A 92 -5.01 5.21 -0.39
CA ILE A 92 -5.07 4.20 0.67
C ILE A 92 -3.66 3.70 0.98
N SER A 93 -2.92 3.22 -0.02
CA SER A 93 -1.56 2.69 0.21
C SER A 93 -0.62 3.79 0.71
N LEU A 94 -0.70 5.00 0.16
CA LEU A 94 0.13 6.13 0.58
C LEU A 94 -0.07 6.48 2.06
N ARG A 95 -1.32 6.54 2.54
CA ARG A 95 -1.63 6.81 3.95
C ARG A 95 -0.98 5.75 4.85
N TRP A 96 -1.20 4.48 4.55
CA TRP A 96 -0.75 3.39 5.42
C TRP A 96 0.76 3.19 5.36
N VAL A 97 1.41 3.43 4.22
CA VAL A 97 2.87 3.47 4.14
C VAL A 97 3.40 4.58 5.03
N ALA A 98 2.87 5.79 4.92
CA ALA A 98 3.32 6.93 5.73
C ALA A 98 3.13 6.72 7.23
N MET A 99 2.01 6.11 7.64
CA MET A 99 1.72 5.82 9.05
C MET A 99 2.59 4.71 9.63
N MET A 100 2.98 3.72 8.83
CA MET A 100 3.58 2.49 9.35
C MET A 100 5.08 2.36 9.09
N SER A 101 5.66 3.13 8.16
CA SER A 101 7.04 2.95 7.70
C SER A 101 8.09 3.07 8.80
N THR A 102 7.85 3.91 9.81
CA THR A 102 8.74 4.08 10.98
C THR A 102 8.38 3.17 12.16
N HIS A 103 7.20 2.53 12.11
CA HIS A 103 6.68 1.72 13.22
C HIS A 103 6.99 0.22 13.09
N VAL A 104 7.19 -0.27 11.86
CA VAL A 104 7.43 -1.70 11.60
C VAL A 104 8.91 -2.09 11.68
N LYS A 105 9.18 -3.39 11.91
CA LYS A 105 10.55 -3.94 11.98
C LYS A 105 11.03 -4.58 10.67
N CYS A 106 10.33 -4.36 9.57
CA CYS A 106 10.65 -4.89 8.25
C CYS A 106 10.43 -3.81 7.18
N ASP A 107 10.88 -4.04 5.95
CA ASP A 107 10.65 -3.07 4.88
C ASP A 107 9.17 -3.01 4.49
N LEU A 108 8.67 -1.81 4.14
CA LEU A 108 7.38 -1.65 3.48
C LEU A 108 7.57 -1.43 1.98
N ALA A 109 6.79 -2.12 1.18
CA ALA A 109 6.66 -1.86 -0.25
C ALA A 109 5.27 -1.33 -0.57
N ALA A 110 5.20 -0.25 -1.34
CA ALA A 110 3.95 0.29 -1.84
C ALA A 110 3.48 -0.46 -3.09
N SER A 111 2.18 -0.65 -3.23
CA SER A 111 1.51 -1.20 -4.40
C SER A 111 0.14 -0.52 -4.54
N THR A 112 -0.46 -0.65 -5.73
CA THR A 112 -1.81 -0.16 -6.06
C THR A 112 -1.86 1.36 -6.23
N GLY A 113 -2.42 1.80 -7.37
CA GLY A 113 -2.64 3.21 -7.67
C GLY A 113 -1.42 4.01 -8.12
N VAL A 114 -0.25 3.39 -8.28
CA VAL A 114 0.95 4.05 -8.82
C VAL A 114 0.93 3.97 -10.36
N HIS A 115 0.69 5.11 -11.01
CA HIS A 115 0.54 5.22 -12.47
C HIS A 115 1.48 6.24 -13.15
N ASP A 116 2.36 6.89 -12.39
CA ASP A 116 3.34 7.87 -12.87
C ASP A 116 4.50 8.07 -11.88
N GLY A 117 5.52 8.82 -12.30
CA GLY A 117 6.68 9.15 -11.48
C GLY A 117 6.35 9.98 -10.24
N SER A 118 5.29 10.82 -10.29
CA SER A 118 4.84 11.58 -9.11
C SER A 118 4.32 10.66 -8.01
N ALA A 119 3.53 9.65 -8.37
CA ALA A 119 3.03 8.63 -7.45
C ALA A 119 4.17 7.78 -6.88
N LEU A 120 5.19 7.45 -7.68
CA LEU A 120 6.42 6.81 -7.20
C LEU A 120 7.12 7.66 -6.14
N ILE A 121 7.38 8.93 -6.43
CA ILE A 121 8.03 9.87 -5.49
C ILE A 121 7.24 9.98 -4.18
N LYS A 122 5.90 10.09 -4.25
CA LYS A 122 5.02 10.16 -3.06
C LYS A 122 5.21 8.95 -2.15
N GLN A 123 5.27 7.75 -2.71
CA GLN A 123 5.44 6.53 -1.92
C GLN A 123 6.82 6.44 -1.27
N LEU A 124 7.87 6.86 -1.97
CA LEU A 124 9.22 6.93 -1.41
C LEU A 124 9.29 7.96 -0.27
N LEU A 125 8.71 9.14 -0.45
CA LEU A 125 8.59 10.17 0.58
C LEU A 125 7.83 9.68 1.83
N ALA A 126 6.79 8.85 1.64
CA ALA A 126 6.05 8.21 2.73
C ALA A 126 6.87 7.13 3.47
N GLY A 127 8.00 6.68 2.90
CA GLY A 127 8.88 5.69 3.52
C GLY A 127 8.73 4.27 2.96
N ALA A 128 8.12 4.10 1.78
CA ALA A 128 8.22 2.82 1.09
C ALA A 128 9.68 2.58 0.66
N LYS A 129 10.20 1.38 0.94
CA LYS A 129 11.52 0.93 0.47
C LYS A 129 11.50 0.49 -0.99
N ALA A 130 10.34 0.08 -1.49
CA ALA A 130 10.12 -0.30 -2.89
C ALA A 130 8.70 0.08 -3.34
N VAL A 131 8.52 0.30 -4.64
CA VAL A 131 7.22 0.65 -5.22
C VAL A 131 6.90 -0.31 -6.37
N GLN A 132 5.74 -0.97 -6.31
CA GLN A 132 5.27 -1.92 -7.30
C GLN A 132 4.24 -1.28 -8.23
N ILE A 133 4.43 -1.49 -9.53
CA ILE A 133 3.54 -1.02 -10.59
C ILE A 133 3.09 -2.21 -11.46
N ALA A 134 1.83 -2.19 -11.90
CA ALA A 134 1.28 -3.23 -12.77
C ALA A 134 0.27 -2.67 -13.76
N SER A 135 -0.81 -2.05 -13.28
CA SER A 135 -1.88 -1.52 -14.15
C SER A 135 -1.37 -0.51 -15.17
N VAL A 136 -0.38 0.31 -14.81
CA VAL A 136 0.22 1.27 -15.75
C VAL A 136 1.02 0.57 -16.86
N LEU A 137 1.68 -0.54 -16.56
CA LEU A 137 2.47 -1.30 -17.55
C LEU A 137 1.55 -1.96 -18.59
N TYR A 138 0.39 -2.47 -18.16
CA TYR A 138 -0.61 -2.98 -19.10
C TYR A 138 -1.20 -1.88 -20.00
N LYS A 139 -1.29 -0.63 -19.50
CA LYS A 139 -1.88 0.49 -20.24
C LYS A 139 -0.89 1.22 -21.15
N LYS A 140 0.37 1.36 -20.72
CA LYS A 140 1.39 2.21 -21.38
C LYS A 140 2.62 1.44 -21.86
N GLY A 141 2.75 0.15 -21.51
CA GLY A 141 3.90 -0.70 -21.83
C GLY A 141 5.09 -0.51 -20.88
N PHE A 142 6.12 -1.33 -21.06
CA PHE A 142 7.30 -1.36 -20.17
C PHE A 142 8.19 -0.11 -20.23
N LYS A 143 8.08 0.70 -21.29
CA LYS A 143 8.81 1.97 -21.42
C LYS A 143 8.47 2.95 -20.28
N GLU A 144 7.27 2.83 -19.71
CA GLU A 144 6.84 3.66 -18.58
C GLU A 144 7.78 3.55 -17.38
N ILE A 145 8.46 2.42 -17.18
CA ILE A 145 9.45 2.27 -16.09
C ILE A 145 10.55 3.34 -16.24
N GLY A 146 11.09 3.50 -17.45
CA GLY A 146 12.11 4.52 -17.73
C GLY A 146 11.58 5.93 -17.50
N SER A 147 10.40 6.24 -18.04
CA SER A 147 9.78 7.56 -17.87
C SER A 147 9.49 7.92 -16.40
N MET A 148 9.14 6.93 -15.57
CA MET A 148 8.95 7.15 -14.13
C MET A 148 10.26 7.40 -13.40
N LEU A 149 11.35 6.72 -13.80
CA LEU A 149 12.68 6.91 -13.22
C LEU A 149 13.27 8.27 -13.60
N GLU A 150 13.11 8.70 -14.85
CA GLU A 150 13.53 10.04 -15.31
C GLU A 150 12.86 11.15 -14.48
N VAL A 151 11.54 11.06 -14.27
CA VAL A 151 10.79 11.99 -13.41
C VAL A 151 11.31 12.00 -11.97
N LEU A 152 11.73 10.84 -11.43
CA LEU A 152 12.33 10.73 -10.10
C LEU A 152 13.69 11.42 -10.05
N GLU A 153 14.57 11.16 -11.02
CA GLU A 153 15.91 11.73 -11.11
C GLU A 153 15.87 13.26 -11.27
N GLU A 154 15.03 13.78 -12.18
CA GLU A 154 14.82 15.22 -12.37
C GLU A 154 14.26 15.89 -11.10
N TRP A 155 13.35 15.21 -10.40
CA TRP A 155 12.83 15.73 -9.14
C TRP A 155 13.90 15.75 -8.04
N MET A 156 14.74 14.71 -7.96
CA MET A 156 15.86 14.65 -7.03
C MET A 156 16.87 15.76 -7.30
N GLU A 157 17.25 16.00 -8.56
CA GLU A 157 18.16 17.07 -8.97
C GLU A 157 17.62 18.45 -8.54
N ARG A 158 16.36 18.76 -8.87
CA ARG A 158 15.71 20.02 -8.46
C ARG A 158 15.62 20.21 -6.95
N LYS A 159 15.65 19.11 -6.18
CA LYS A 159 15.64 19.13 -4.70
C LYS A 159 17.03 19.00 -4.08
N ASN A 160 18.09 18.92 -4.89
CA ASN A 160 19.46 18.68 -4.47
C ASN A 160 19.64 17.38 -3.67
N PHE A 161 18.87 16.34 -4.01
CA PHE A 161 19.08 14.99 -3.49
C PHE A 161 19.96 14.19 -4.45
N THR A 162 20.93 13.47 -3.88
CA THR A 162 21.87 12.58 -4.58
C THR A 162 21.63 11.11 -4.25
N ALA A 163 20.84 10.82 -3.21
CA ALA A 163 20.49 9.46 -2.79
C ALA A 163 19.07 9.40 -2.20
N LEU A 164 18.41 8.24 -2.31
CA LEU A 164 17.04 8.03 -1.83
C LEU A 164 16.93 8.21 -0.31
N GLU A 165 17.98 7.82 0.42
CA GLU A 165 18.08 7.91 1.89
C GLU A 165 17.94 9.35 2.40
N GLN A 166 18.23 10.35 1.55
CA GLN A 166 18.13 11.75 1.93
C GLN A 166 16.69 12.27 1.99
N PHE A 167 15.71 11.53 1.45
CA PHE A 167 14.31 11.95 1.46
C PHE A 167 13.29 10.86 1.76
N SER A 168 13.67 9.60 1.67
CA SER A 168 12.77 8.50 1.99
C SER A 168 12.26 8.64 3.43
N GLY A 169 10.95 8.55 3.61
CA GLY A 169 10.30 8.69 4.92
C GLY A 169 10.14 10.12 5.45
N LYS A 170 10.59 11.17 4.73
CA LYS A 170 10.43 12.58 5.16
C LYS A 170 8.97 13.04 5.29
N MET A 171 8.03 12.28 4.73
CA MET A 171 6.59 12.52 4.85
C MET A 171 5.89 11.38 5.59
N SER A 172 6.63 10.62 6.41
CA SER A 172 6.06 9.65 7.35
C SER A 172 5.33 10.37 8.48
N LEU A 173 4.52 9.63 9.24
CA LEU A 173 3.76 10.16 10.38
C LEU A 173 4.68 10.73 11.47
N ASP A 174 5.83 10.10 11.73
CA ASP A 174 6.75 10.55 12.78
C ASP A 174 7.43 11.89 12.43
N GLU A 175 7.59 12.18 11.13
CA GLU A 175 8.13 13.44 10.63
C GLU A 175 7.05 14.53 10.46
N ALA A 176 5.78 14.20 10.71
CA ALA A 176 4.67 15.10 10.46
C ALA A 176 4.56 16.19 11.54
N GLN A 177 4.65 17.46 11.12
CA GLN A 177 4.31 18.60 11.99
C GLN A 177 2.84 18.56 12.48
N ASN A 178 1.96 17.91 11.70
CA ASN A 178 0.55 17.73 12.04
C ASN A 178 0.13 16.26 11.82
N PRO A 179 0.33 15.39 12.82
CA PRO A 179 -0.04 13.97 12.73
C PRO A 179 -1.52 13.73 12.43
N ALA A 180 -2.41 14.62 12.88
CA ALA A 180 -3.85 14.53 12.65
C ALA A 180 -4.24 14.62 11.15
N ALA A 181 -3.34 15.06 10.27
CA ALA A 181 -3.57 15.01 8.82
C ALA A 181 -3.67 13.58 8.28
N PHE A 182 -2.93 12.62 8.87
CA PHE A 182 -2.91 11.21 8.45
C PHE A 182 -4.08 10.41 9.04
N GLU A 183 -4.57 10.82 10.21
CA GLU A 183 -5.68 10.17 10.90
C GLU A 183 -7.04 10.77 10.52
N ARG A 184 -7.06 11.87 9.75
CA ARG A 184 -8.31 12.51 9.35
C ARG A 184 -9.16 11.58 8.49
N VAL A 185 -10.41 11.39 8.92
CA VAL A 185 -11.42 10.57 8.23
C VAL A 185 -12.60 11.38 7.68
N GLN A 186 -12.80 12.63 8.12
CA GLN A 186 -13.94 13.47 7.71
C GLN A 186 -13.56 14.54 6.68
N PHE A 187 -14.47 14.82 5.72
CA PHE A 187 -14.32 15.80 4.63
C PHE A 187 -14.55 17.27 5.07
N MET A 188 -14.12 17.67 6.26
CA MET A 188 -14.52 18.96 6.85
C MET A 188 -13.97 20.22 6.15
N LYS A 189 -12.96 20.09 5.27
CA LYS A 189 -12.32 21.25 4.59
C LYS A 189 -12.79 21.52 3.16
N HIS A 190 -13.53 20.61 2.52
CA HIS A 190 -13.92 20.82 1.11
C HIS A 190 -15.18 21.68 0.93
N PHE A 191 -15.97 21.89 1.99
CA PHE A 191 -17.23 22.64 1.94
C PHE A 191 -17.37 23.73 3.02
N SER A 192 -16.30 24.04 3.76
CA SER A 192 -16.34 25.11 4.78
C SER A 192 -16.14 26.51 4.19
N GLY A 193 -16.42 26.69 2.90
CA GLY A 193 -16.64 28.00 2.28
C GLY A 193 -18.14 28.30 2.33
N ILE A 194 -18.65 28.56 3.53
CA ILE A 194 -19.74 29.52 3.70
C ILE A 194 -19.00 30.78 4.14
N GLU A 195 -19.19 31.85 3.36
CA GLU A 195 -18.50 33.16 3.40
C GLU A 195 -17.98 33.63 4.77
#